data_AF-A0A800KNB4-F1
#
_entry.id   AF-A0A800KNB4-F1
#
_cell.length_a   1.000
_cell.length_b   1.000
_cell.length_c   1.000
_cell.angle_alpha   90.00
_cell.angle_beta   90.00
_cell.angle_gamma   90.00
#
_symmetry.space_group_name_H-M   'P 1'
#
loop_
_entity.id
_entity.type
_entity.pdbx_description
1 polymer ?
#
loop_
_entity_poly.entity_id
_entity_poly.type
_entity_poly.pdbx_seq_one_letter_code
_entity_poly.pdbx_strand_id
1 'polypeptide(L)'
;MGSGCVWVLVLEDGATLAFLVEAGQATETPIAPARIPSGGPTLLTVSGDQAYLVSGPSNSASEITHPVPLGDSGKHAFIEIAGDLVLWQNGSETGRLAVDALPDARLIVDDQQRVLLLTKPSMRYPHDIAGDQLEATETTLLETVPSLRVVISIAIPGQRVVEGVSPIWADLNGDGQREVIVTQSDAEQGAQAVVYSKSGEQLAAGPAAGRSNRWRHQLAVAPFGSNGEIELAEVLTLRIGGIAGLYRLNGDSLDLVVQRDGVTSHPLGTRNLDMGLVGDLDGDGQPELVVFNQPFAELMALRRTIDGIEKAWETPVGGKAATNLAAVDQPAGSRLVVGREDGVLRIWLTP
;
A
#
# COMPACT_ATOMS: atom_id res chain seq x y z
N MET A 1 -11.99 -6.46 25.75
CA MET A 1 -10.94 -5.43 25.55
C MET A 1 -11.57 -4.07 25.75
N GLY A 2 -10.91 -3.19 26.51
CA GLY A 2 -11.31 -1.80 26.64
C GLY A 2 -11.32 -1.11 25.28
N SER A 3 -11.89 0.09 25.19
CA SER A 3 -12.00 0.91 23.98
C SER A 3 -10.65 1.42 23.43
N GLY A 4 -9.55 0.73 23.73
CA GLY A 4 -8.19 1.10 23.42
C GLY A 4 -7.75 0.71 22.02
N CYS A 5 -6.71 1.41 21.56
CA CYS A 5 -5.97 1.09 20.35
C CYS A 5 -4.48 1.06 20.67
N VAL A 6 -3.75 0.12 20.09
CA VAL A 6 -2.29 0.07 20.22
C VAL A 6 -1.66 0.63 18.94
N TRP A 7 -0.72 1.55 19.11
CA TRP A 7 0.05 2.13 18.02
C TRP A 7 1.50 1.76 18.19
N VAL A 8 2.14 1.31 17.12
CA VAL A 8 3.52 0.84 17.14
C VAL A 8 4.35 1.65 16.16
N LEU A 9 5.56 2.00 16.57
CA LEU A 9 6.54 2.70 15.76
C LEU A 9 7.84 1.91 15.71
N VAL A 10 8.54 2.04 14.59
CA VAL A 10 9.91 1.57 14.43
C VAL A 10 10.76 2.81 14.19
N LEU A 11 11.71 3.05 15.09
CA LEU A 11 12.61 4.19 15.02
C LEU A 11 13.71 3.94 13.97
N GLU A 12 14.44 5.00 13.61
CA GLU A 12 15.54 4.92 12.62
C GLU A 12 16.65 3.93 13.03
N ASP A 13 16.86 3.74 14.33
CA ASP A 13 17.82 2.76 14.87
C ASP A 13 17.24 1.34 15.00
N GLY A 14 16.03 1.12 14.51
CA GLY A 14 15.31 -0.14 14.54
C GLY A 14 14.63 -0.45 15.88
N ALA A 15 14.72 0.41 16.90
CA ALA A 15 14.00 0.21 18.15
C ALA A 15 12.48 0.31 17.95
N THR A 16 11.73 -0.56 18.60
CA THR A 16 10.26 -0.58 18.51
C THR A 16 9.64 0.06 19.74
N LEU A 17 8.71 1.00 19.55
CA LEU A 17 7.91 1.59 20.62
C LEU A 17 6.44 1.24 20.41
N ALA A 18 5.70 1.03 21.49
CA ALA A 18 4.25 0.87 21.41
C ALA A 18 3.54 1.70 22.48
N PHE A 19 2.38 2.23 22.11
CA PHE A 19 1.53 3.04 22.97
C PHE A 19 0.11 2.49 22.94
N LEU A 20 -0.40 2.09 24.10
CA LEU A 20 -1.83 1.84 24.30
C LEU A 20 -2.52 3.18 24.53
N VAL A 21 -3.50 3.50 23.70
CA VAL A 21 -4.27 4.74 23.79
C VAL A 21 -5.71 4.42 24.16
N GLU A 22 -6.08 4.80 25.38
CA GLU A 22 -7.38 4.56 26.01
C GLU A 22 -7.90 5.83 26.67
N ALA A 23 -9.18 6.16 26.45
CA ALA A 23 -9.82 7.35 27.05
C ALA A 23 -9.00 8.67 26.90
N GLY A 24 -8.28 8.81 25.78
CA GLY A 24 -7.46 9.99 25.48
C GLY A 24 -6.09 10.01 26.17
N GLN A 25 -5.72 8.97 26.90
CA GLN A 25 -4.40 8.82 27.52
C GLN A 25 -3.57 7.81 26.74
N ALA A 26 -2.29 8.15 26.49
CA ALA A 26 -1.32 7.25 25.90
C ALA A 26 -0.41 6.68 27.00
N THR A 27 -0.30 5.36 27.06
CA THR A 27 0.61 4.65 27.97
C THR A 27 1.56 3.81 27.14
N GLU A 28 2.86 3.99 27.33
CA GLU A 28 3.86 3.12 26.70
C GLU A 28 3.68 1.68 27.19
N THR A 29 3.69 0.73 26.26
CA THR A 29 3.48 -0.69 26.55
C THR A 29 4.55 -1.53 25.85
N PRO A 30 4.98 -2.66 26.42
CA PRO A 30 5.94 -3.54 25.76
C PRO A 30 5.40 -4.06 24.42
N ILE A 31 6.29 -4.14 23.42
CA ILE A 31 6.03 -4.75 22.12
C ILE A 31 7.19 -5.65 21.73
N ALA A 32 6.88 -6.77 21.08
CA ALA A 32 7.87 -7.74 20.62
C ALA A 32 7.86 -7.83 19.09
N PRO A 33 9.04 -8.09 18.46
CA PRO A 33 10.36 -7.99 19.07
C PRO A 33 10.72 -6.53 19.40
N ALA A 34 11.65 -6.31 20.34
CA ALA A 34 12.06 -4.97 20.76
C ALA A 34 12.84 -4.18 19.67
N ARG A 35 13.27 -4.88 18.62
CA ARG A 35 13.96 -4.29 17.46
C ARG A 35 13.59 -5.05 16.19
N ILE A 36 13.44 -4.31 15.10
CA ILE A 36 13.37 -4.84 13.73
C ILE A 36 14.19 -3.94 12.79
N PRO A 37 14.55 -4.39 11.57
CA PRO A 37 15.17 -3.51 10.59
C PRO A 37 14.34 -2.24 10.35
N SER A 38 15.01 -1.08 10.28
CA SER A 38 14.36 0.20 10.01
C SER A 38 14.25 0.46 8.50
N GLY A 39 13.33 1.34 8.11
CA GLY A 39 13.17 1.79 6.72
C GLY A 39 12.28 0.91 5.84
N GLY A 40 11.92 -0.30 6.28
CA GLY A 40 10.89 -1.13 5.67
C GLY A 40 9.49 -0.92 6.28
N PRO A 41 8.41 -1.27 5.55
CA PRO A 41 7.08 -1.35 6.13
C PRO A 41 7.02 -2.39 7.26
N THR A 42 6.12 -2.19 8.21
CA THR A 42 5.98 -3.06 9.39
C THR A 42 4.58 -3.65 9.45
N LEU A 43 4.47 -4.93 9.82
CA LEU A 43 3.19 -5.59 10.04
C LEU A 43 2.93 -5.79 11.53
N LEU A 44 1.92 -5.11 12.07
CA LEU A 44 1.38 -5.35 13.41
C LEU A 44 0.31 -6.44 13.35
N THR A 45 0.41 -7.44 14.21
CA THR A 45 -0.63 -8.45 14.42
C THR A 45 -1.19 -8.36 15.83
N VAL A 46 -2.51 -8.54 15.95
CA VAL A 46 -3.21 -8.69 17.22
C VAL A 46 -3.84 -10.08 17.25
N SER A 47 -3.47 -10.90 18.23
CA SER A 47 -4.00 -12.25 18.43
C SER A 47 -4.43 -12.42 19.89
N GLY A 48 -5.73 -12.55 20.11
CA GLY A 48 -6.29 -12.44 21.46
C GLY A 48 -5.91 -11.08 22.07
N ASP A 49 -5.42 -11.08 23.31
CA ASP A 49 -5.01 -9.86 24.02
C ASP A 49 -3.54 -9.45 23.75
N GLN A 50 -2.86 -10.09 22.79
CA GLN A 50 -1.46 -9.79 22.48
C GLN A 50 -1.30 -9.07 21.15
N ALA A 51 -0.53 -7.99 21.17
CA ALA A 51 -0.05 -7.29 19.99
C ALA A 51 1.46 -7.57 19.82
N TYR A 52 1.89 -7.84 18.58
CA TYR A 52 3.31 -8.06 18.25
C TYR A 52 3.58 -7.71 16.78
N LEU A 53 4.82 -7.37 16.47
CA LEU A 53 5.26 -7.15 15.10
C LEU A 53 5.69 -8.47 14.46
N VAL A 54 5.22 -8.71 13.24
CA VAL A 54 5.66 -9.84 12.43
C VAL A 54 7.02 -9.51 11.84
N SER A 55 7.99 -10.40 12.05
CA SER A 55 9.35 -10.27 11.51
C SER A 55 9.79 -11.59 10.89
N GLY A 56 10.57 -11.49 9.81
CA GLY A 56 11.16 -12.66 9.17
C GLY A 56 12.40 -13.14 9.93
N PRO A 57 12.97 -14.30 9.55
CA PRO A 57 14.24 -14.74 10.13
C PRO A 57 15.35 -13.73 9.84
N SER A 58 16.04 -13.26 10.89
CA SER A 58 16.91 -12.07 10.89
C SER A 58 18.10 -12.10 9.92
N ASN A 59 18.46 -13.27 9.39
CA ASN A 59 19.65 -13.44 8.56
C ASN A 59 19.32 -13.87 7.12
N SER A 60 18.03 -13.91 6.77
CA SER A 60 17.60 -14.39 5.45
C SER A 60 16.46 -13.57 4.85
N ALA A 61 15.55 -13.01 5.66
CA ALA A 61 14.46 -12.20 5.11
C ALA A 61 14.99 -10.85 4.61
N SER A 62 14.38 -10.33 3.55
CA SER A 62 14.59 -8.96 3.11
C SER A 62 14.22 -7.99 4.23
N GLU A 63 15.07 -6.99 4.45
CA GLU A 63 14.92 -5.99 5.51
C GLU A 63 14.03 -4.80 5.09
N ILE A 64 13.71 -4.69 3.79
CA ILE A 64 12.99 -3.55 3.20
C ILE A 64 11.55 -3.89 2.79
N THR A 65 11.05 -5.04 3.24
CA THR A 65 9.64 -5.47 3.14
C THR A 65 9.28 -6.29 4.38
N HIS A 66 8.02 -6.70 4.51
CA HIS A 66 7.53 -7.46 5.67
C HIS A 66 6.99 -8.83 5.27
N PRO A 67 7.11 -9.85 6.15
CA PRO A 67 6.38 -11.10 5.99
C PRO A 67 4.87 -10.89 6.07
N VAL A 68 4.11 -11.77 5.43
CA VAL A 68 2.64 -11.78 5.49
C VAL A 68 2.12 -13.11 6.02
N PRO A 69 1.14 -13.12 6.95
CA PRO A 69 0.52 -14.34 7.44
C PRO A 69 -0.27 -15.04 6.33
N LEU A 70 -0.30 -16.37 6.39
CA LEU A 70 -1.07 -17.26 5.52
C LEU A 70 -2.11 -17.99 6.36
N GLY A 71 -3.28 -17.37 6.48
CA GLY A 71 -4.35 -17.80 7.39
C GLY A 71 -3.92 -17.77 8.86
N ASP A 72 -4.67 -18.48 9.71
CA ASP A 72 -4.50 -18.42 11.17
C ASP A 72 -3.56 -19.49 11.75
N SER A 73 -2.86 -20.23 10.88
CA SER A 73 -2.04 -21.38 11.27
C SER A 73 -0.66 -21.02 11.83
N GLY A 74 -0.34 -19.72 11.95
CA GLY A 74 1.00 -19.22 12.24
C GLY A 74 2.00 -19.36 11.08
N LYS A 75 1.54 -19.85 9.92
CA LYS A 75 2.32 -19.87 8.68
C LYS A 75 2.40 -18.45 8.12
N HIS A 76 3.54 -18.08 7.58
CA HIS A 76 3.73 -16.82 6.86
C HIS A 76 4.60 -17.02 5.63
N ALA A 77 4.48 -16.09 4.67
CA ALA A 77 5.37 -15.95 3.54
C ALA A 77 6.28 -14.74 3.72
N PHE A 78 7.53 -14.83 3.29
CA PHE A 78 8.45 -13.69 3.24
C PHE A 78 9.35 -13.77 2.01
N ILE A 79 9.92 -12.63 1.62
CA ILE A 79 10.92 -12.53 0.57
C ILE A 79 12.29 -12.71 1.20
N GLU A 80 13.05 -13.69 0.72
CA GLU A 80 14.44 -13.93 1.10
C GLU A 80 15.38 -12.97 0.34
N ILE A 81 16.54 -12.64 0.90
CA ILE A 81 17.49 -11.63 0.37
C ILE A 81 17.88 -11.88 -1.10
N ALA A 82 17.90 -13.14 -1.57
CA ALA A 82 18.19 -13.49 -2.96
C ALA A 82 16.97 -13.42 -3.90
N GLY A 83 15.79 -13.03 -3.39
CA GLY A 83 14.56 -12.88 -4.18
C GLY A 83 13.67 -14.14 -4.23
N ASP A 84 13.91 -15.13 -3.37
CA ASP A 84 13.03 -16.30 -3.24
C ASP A 84 11.80 -15.97 -2.38
N LEU A 85 10.65 -16.57 -2.72
CA LEU A 85 9.50 -16.61 -1.82
C LEU A 85 9.64 -17.83 -0.89
N VAL A 86 9.64 -17.59 0.42
CA VAL A 86 9.82 -18.63 1.44
C VAL A 86 8.58 -18.72 2.32
N LEU A 87 8.10 -19.95 2.54
CA LEU A 87 7.04 -20.26 3.48
C LEU A 87 7.65 -20.74 4.80
N TRP A 88 7.20 -20.15 5.89
CA TRP A 88 7.75 -20.42 7.22
C TRP A 88 6.64 -20.71 8.21
N GLN A 89 6.87 -21.71 9.05
CA GLN A 89 5.94 -22.09 10.11
C GLN A 89 6.72 -22.71 11.27
N ASN A 90 6.35 -22.35 12.51
CA ASN A 90 6.89 -22.93 13.74
C ASN A 90 8.43 -22.93 13.82
N GLY A 91 9.08 -21.85 13.32
CA GLY A 91 10.54 -21.73 13.37
C GLY A 91 11.29 -22.53 12.30
N SER A 92 10.61 -22.98 11.24
CA SER A 92 11.23 -23.74 10.16
C SER A 92 10.68 -23.36 8.78
N GLU A 93 11.53 -23.49 7.76
CA GLU A 93 11.14 -23.39 6.35
C GLU A 93 10.28 -24.61 5.97
N THR A 94 9.13 -24.35 5.35
CA THR A 94 8.17 -25.36 4.89
C THR A 94 8.03 -25.41 3.37
N GLY A 95 8.58 -24.41 2.67
CA GLY A 95 8.61 -24.34 1.21
C GLY A 95 9.41 -23.12 0.74
N ARG A 96 9.98 -23.21 -0.45
CA ARG A 96 10.76 -22.16 -1.10
C ARG A 96 10.58 -22.25 -2.59
N LEU A 97 10.48 -21.10 -3.24
CA LEU A 97 10.48 -21.01 -4.69
C LEU A 97 11.26 -19.79 -5.15
N ALA A 98 12.18 -20.01 -6.07
CA ALA A 98 12.90 -18.94 -6.74
C ALA A 98 11.94 -18.21 -7.68
N VAL A 99 11.62 -16.97 -7.33
CA VAL A 99 10.69 -16.11 -8.08
C VAL A 99 11.36 -14.84 -8.60
N ASP A 100 12.58 -14.54 -8.13
CA ASP A 100 13.31 -13.32 -8.50
C ASP A 100 12.46 -12.09 -8.15
N ALA A 101 12.00 -12.02 -6.90
CA ALA A 101 11.18 -10.94 -6.38
C ALA A 101 11.95 -9.62 -6.34
N LEU A 102 11.24 -8.49 -6.47
CA LEU A 102 11.84 -7.22 -6.04
C LEU A 102 12.21 -7.34 -4.54
N PRO A 103 13.38 -6.85 -4.12
CA PRO A 103 13.77 -6.91 -2.71
C PRO A 103 12.79 -6.21 -1.76
N ASP A 104 12.09 -5.18 -2.23
CA ASP A 104 11.07 -4.42 -1.50
C ASP A 104 9.62 -4.75 -1.90
N ALA A 105 9.41 -5.81 -2.72
CA ALA A 105 8.05 -6.21 -3.09
C ALA A 105 7.20 -6.49 -1.84
N ARG A 106 5.98 -5.95 -1.84
CA ARG A 106 4.98 -6.28 -0.82
C ARG A 106 4.14 -7.44 -1.30
N LEU A 107 4.02 -8.44 -0.44
CA LEU A 107 3.23 -9.62 -0.69
C LEU A 107 1.75 -9.30 -0.46
N ILE A 108 0.90 -9.59 -1.44
CA ILE A 108 -0.56 -9.45 -1.30
C ILE A 108 -1.14 -10.85 -1.18
N VAL A 109 -1.96 -11.07 -0.17
CA VAL A 109 -2.57 -12.37 0.14
C VAL A 109 -4.08 -12.31 -0.03
N ASP A 110 -4.68 -13.33 -0.63
CA ASP A 110 -6.14 -13.49 -0.66
C ASP A 110 -6.66 -14.51 0.35
N ASP A 111 -7.97 -14.70 0.36
CA ASP A 111 -8.69 -15.65 1.20
C ASP A 111 -8.27 -17.12 0.96
N GLN A 112 -7.73 -17.42 -0.22
CA GLN A 112 -7.20 -18.73 -0.60
C GLN A 112 -5.72 -18.90 -0.25
N GLN A 113 -5.12 -17.92 0.44
CA GLN A 113 -3.70 -17.88 0.80
C GLN A 113 -2.78 -17.89 -0.44
N ARG A 114 -3.25 -17.39 -1.59
CA ARG A 114 -2.41 -17.13 -2.75
C ARG A 114 -1.64 -15.84 -2.55
N VAL A 115 -0.43 -15.78 -3.07
CA VAL A 115 0.49 -14.64 -2.91
C VAL A 115 0.73 -13.99 -4.26
N LEU A 116 0.37 -12.71 -4.40
CA LEU A 116 0.69 -11.87 -5.55
C LEU A 116 1.84 -10.93 -5.19
N LEU A 117 2.85 -10.83 -6.05
CA LEU A 117 4.00 -9.94 -5.84
C LEU A 117 4.63 -9.49 -7.16
N LEU A 118 5.47 -8.46 -7.07
CA LEU A 118 6.30 -7.97 -8.16
C LEU A 118 7.63 -8.72 -8.25
N THR A 119 8.04 -9.06 -9.46
CA THR A 119 9.17 -9.95 -9.78
C THR A 119 9.94 -9.44 -11.00
N LYS A 120 11.11 -10.06 -11.26
CA LYS A 120 12.02 -9.73 -12.37
C LYS A 120 12.54 -8.29 -12.26
N PRO A 121 13.34 -7.97 -11.20
CA PRO A 121 13.97 -6.67 -11.02
C PRO A 121 14.73 -6.23 -12.26
N SER A 122 14.62 -4.94 -12.58
CA SER A 122 15.20 -4.36 -13.78
C SER A 122 15.58 -2.90 -13.55
N MET A 123 16.72 -2.48 -14.11
CA MET A 123 17.16 -1.08 -14.13
C MET A 123 16.83 -0.38 -15.46
N ARG A 124 15.88 -0.90 -16.25
CA ARG A 124 15.53 -0.31 -17.56
C ARG A 124 14.95 1.10 -17.45
N TYR A 125 14.38 1.43 -16.31
CA TYR A 125 13.78 2.74 -16.02
C TYR A 125 14.14 3.16 -14.59
N PRO A 126 15.38 3.63 -14.36
CA PRO A 126 15.87 3.94 -13.02
C PRO A 126 15.36 5.32 -12.57
N HIS A 127 14.13 5.38 -12.06
CA HIS A 127 13.49 6.64 -11.63
C HIS A 127 13.76 6.98 -10.15
N ASP A 128 14.04 5.98 -9.30
CA ASP A 128 14.30 6.17 -7.87
C ASP A 128 13.10 6.69 -7.08
N ILE A 129 11.88 6.49 -7.60
CA ILE A 129 10.67 7.03 -6.97
C ILE A 129 10.34 6.29 -5.68
N ALA A 130 10.47 4.95 -5.67
CA ALA A 130 10.22 4.10 -4.53
C ALA A 130 11.46 3.85 -3.64
N GLY A 131 12.53 4.65 -3.81
CA GLY A 131 13.72 4.59 -2.95
C GLY A 131 14.82 3.62 -3.41
N ASP A 132 14.72 3.06 -4.61
CA ASP A 132 15.84 2.57 -5.41
C ASP A 132 15.53 2.57 -6.93
N GLN A 133 16.51 2.12 -7.72
CA GLN A 133 16.46 2.11 -9.18
C GLN A 133 15.89 0.81 -9.80
N LEU A 134 15.43 -0.15 -8.97
CA LEU A 134 14.89 -1.41 -9.43
C LEU A 134 13.39 -1.31 -9.61
N GLU A 135 12.92 -1.67 -10.80
CA GLU A 135 11.50 -1.74 -11.11
C GLU A 135 11.17 -3.13 -11.65
N ALA A 136 9.95 -3.60 -11.43
CA ALA A 136 9.56 -4.94 -11.85
C ALA A 136 9.22 -5.03 -13.34
N THR A 137 9.51 -6.18 -13.94
CA THR A 137 9.10 -6.49 -15.31
C THR A 137 8.09 -7.63 -15.39
N GLU A 138 7.65 -8.14 -14.23
CA GLU A 138 6.64 -9.18 -14.13
C GLU A 138 5.87 -9.09 -12.81
N THR A 139 4.56 -9.34 -12.85
CA THR A 139 3.76 -9.64 -11.65
C THR A 139 3.51 -11.13 -11.57
N THR A 140 3.83 -11.77 -10.45
CA THR A 140 3.70 -13.23 -10.27
C THR A 140 2.64 -13.55 -9.22
N LEU A 141 1.75 -14.50 -9.52
CA LEU A 141 0.80 -15.08 -8.58
C LEU A 141 1.19 -16.51 -8.24
N LEU A 142 1.22 -16.82 -6.95
CA LEU A 142 1.57 -18.12 -6.42
C LEU A 142 0.44 -18.71 -5.58
N GLU A 143 0.22 -20.02 -5.73
CA GLU A 143 -0.52 -20.80 -4.75
C GLU A 143 0.43 -21.25 -3.65
N THR A 144 -0.03 -21.22 -2.39
CA THR A 144 0.73 -21.74 -1.23
C THR A 144 0.13 -23.02 -0.65
N VAL A 145 -1.04 -23.42 -1.14
CA VAL A 145 -1.82 -24.61 -0.75
C VAL A 145 -2.37 -25.26 -2.02
N PRO A 146 -2.27 -26.59 -2.20
CA PRO A 146 -1.63 -27.56 -1.30
C PRO A 146 -0.09 -27.50 -1.33
N SER A 147 0.50 -26.80 -2.31
CA SER A 147 1.96 -26.71 -2.50
C SER A 147 2.33 -25.36 -3.08
N LEU A 148 3.53 -24.87 -2.74
CA LEU A 148 4.07 -23.63 -3.30
C LEU A 148 4.34 -23.79 -4.81
N ARG A 149 3.65 -23.03 -5.65
CA ARG A 149 3.88 -23.00 -7.10
C ARG A 149 3.42 -21.68 -7.72
N VAL A 150 4.11 -21.25 -8.79
CA VAL A 150 3.61 -20.19 -9.65
C VAL A 150 2.39 -20.70 -10.42
N VAL A 151 1.32 -19.91 -10.43
CA VAL A 151 0.12 -20.19 -11.23
C VAL A 151 -0.04 -19.25 -12.41
N ILE A 152 0.34 -17.98 -12.26
CA ILE A 152 0.30 -16.96 -13.31
C ILE A 152 1.56 -16.09 -13.21
N SER A 153 2.14 -15.76 -14.35
CA SER A 153 3.18 -14.73 -14.52
C SER A 153 2.68 -13.73 -15.58
N ILE A 154 2.54 -12.46 -15.19
CA ILE A 154 2.10 -11.37 -16.06
C ILE A 154 3.33 -10.57 -16.47
N ALA A 155 3.88 -10.89 -17.63
CA ALA A 155 5.03 -10.20 -18.19
C ALA A 155 4.65 -8.80 -18.69
N ILE A 156 5.44 -7.80 -18.32
CA ILE A 156 5.22 -6.41 -18.73
C ILE A 156 5.81 -6.21 -20.14
N PRO A 157 5.00 -5.78 -21.13
CA PRO A 157 5.43 -5.79 -22.52
C PRO A 157 6.47 -4.70 -22.85
N GLY A 158 7.39 -5.02 -23.76
CA GLY A 158 8.31 -4.05 -24.35
C GLY A 158 9.40 -3.55 -23.41
N GLN A 159 9.56 -2.23 -23.34
CA GLN A 159 10.54 -1.54 -22.48
C GLN A 159 9.89 -0.91 -21.23
N ARG A 160 8.65 -1.31 -20.93
CA ARG A 160 7.93 -0.85 -19.74
C ARG A 160 8.37 -1.60 -18.49
N VAL A 161 8.15 -0.96 -17.35
CA VAL A 161 8.29 -1.55 -16.02
C VAL A 161 7.05 -1.25 -15.19
N VAL A 162 6.84 -1.98 -14.10
CA VAL A 162 5.93 -1.56 -13.02
C VAL A 162 6.73 -0.66 -12.07
N GLU A 163 6.35 0.62 -11.99
CA GLU A 163 6.92 1.57 -11.04
C GLU A 163 6.17 1.52 -9.70
N GLY A 164 6.74 0.83 -8.72
CA GLY A 164 6.17 0.68 -7.37
C GLY A 164 6.53 -0.65 -6.71
N VAL A 165 6.06 -0.85 -5.48
CA VAL A 165 6.42 -2.03 -4.65
C VAL A 165 5.32 -3.08 -4.55
N SER A 166 4.12 -2.79 -5.07
CA SER A 166 3.01 -3.73 -5.06
C SER A 166 1.96 -3.42 -6.14
N PRO A 167 1.29 -4.43 -6.72
CA PRO A 167 0.05 -4.23 -7.45
C PRO A 167 -1.08 -3.77 -6.52
N ILE A 168 -2.23 -3.41 -7.07
CA ILE A 168 -3.53 -3.52 -6.39
C ILE A 168 -4.20 -4.78 -6.92
N TRP A 169 -4.80 -5.57 -6.02
CA TRP A 169 -5.52 -6.80 -6.38
C TRP A 169 -6.97 -6.69 -5.93
N ALA A 170 -7.84 -6.20 -6.80
CA ALA A 170 -9.21 -5.81 -6.48
C ALA A 170 -10.17 -6.10 -7.64
N ASP A 171 -11.44 -6.32 -7.30
CA ASP A 171 -12.54 -6.45 -8.29
C ASP A 171 -12.96 -5.06 -8.75
N LEU A 172 -12.42 -4.64 -9.90
CA LEU A 172 -12.62 -3.30 -10.44
C LEU A 172 -13.86 -3.25 -11.35
N ASN A 173 -14.18 -4.37 -12.00
CA ASN A 173 -15.31 -4.45 -12.93
C ASN A 173 -16.64 -4.88 -12.26
N GLY A 174 -16.59 -5.33 -11.00
CA GLY A 174 -17.74 -5.76 -10.20
C GLY A 174 -18.26 -7.16 -10.52
N ASP A 175 -17.45 -8.03 -11.14
CA ASP A 175 -17.85 -9.38 -11.56
C ASP A 175 -17.58 -10.47 -10.51
N GLY A 176 -17.01 -10.09 -9.36
CA GLY A 176 -16.62 -11.00 -8.28
C GLY A 176 -15.26 -11.65 -8.46
N GLN A 177 -14.49 -11.28 -9.48
CA GLN A 177 -13.09 -11.67 -9.68
C GLN A 177 -12.18 -10.45 -9.50
N ARG A 178 -10.97 -10.67 -9.00
CA ARG A 178 -10.00 -9.58 -8.81
C ARG A 178 -9.12 -9.42 -10.04
N GLU A 179 -9.00 -8.18 -10.50
CA GLU A 179 -8.00 -7.73 -11.46
C GLU A 179 -6.69 -7.34 -10.76
N VAL A 180 -5.59 -7.42 -11.50
CA VAL A 180 -4.27 -6.92 -11.10
C VAL A 180 -4.07 -5.55 -11.72
N ILE A 181 -3.90 -4.52 -10.89
CA ILE A 181 -3.73 -3.14 -11.32
C ILE A 181 -2.32 -2.69 -10.96
N VAL A 182 -1.61 -2.09 -11.91
CA VAL A 182 -0.24 -1.63 -11.76
C VAL A 182 -0.03 -0.27 -12.41
N THR A 183 0.90 0.51 -11.88
CA THR A 183 1.46 1.67 -12.58
C THR A 183 2.56 1.19 -13.52
N GLN A 184 2.29 1.22 -14.83
CA GLN A 184 3.30 0.96 -15.85
C GLN A 184 3.94 2.23 -16.35
N SER A 185 5.25 2.19 -16.59
CA SER A 185 5.98 3.33 -17.11
C SER A 185 7.01 2.96 -18.15
N ASP A 186 7.23 3.90 -19.07
CA ASP A 186 8.34 3.88 -20.01
C ASP A 186 8.86 5.30 -20.29
N ALA A 187 10.03 5.38 -20.93
CA ALA A 187 10.70 6.63 -21.22
C ALA A 187 9.97 7.53 -22.23
N GLU A 188 9.04 6.98 -23.02
CA GLU A 188 8.33 7.71 -24.07
C GLU A 188 7.04 8.34 -23.53
N GLN A 189 6.22 7.53 -22.86
CA GLN A 189 4.84 7.88 -22.45
C GLN A 189 4.75 8.25 -20.96
N GLY A 190 5.70 7.82 -20.14
CA GLY A 190 5.62 7.96 -18.67
C GLY A 190 4.60 7.01 -18.05
N ALA A 191 4.21 7.29 -16.80
CA ALA A 191 3.35 6.39 -16.04
C ALA A 191 1.88 6.37 -16.50
N GLN A 192 1.27 5.19 -16.48
CA GLN A 192 -0.16 4.97 -16.64
C GLN A 192 -0.63 3.80 -15.75
N ALA A 193 -1.86 3.86 -15.26
CA ALA A 193 -2.50 2.70 -14.64
C ALA A 193 -2.88 1.69 -15.73
N VAL A 194 -2.58 0.41 -15.50
CA VAL A 194 -2.94 -0.70 -16.40
C VAL A 194 -3.61 -1.80 -15.59
N VAL A 195 -4.71 -2.32 -16.14
CA VAL A 195 -5.53 -3.37 -15.55
C VAL A 195 -5.30 -4.67 -16.28
N TYR A 196 -4.98 -5.71 -15.54
CA TYR A 196 -4.83 -7.08 -16.02
C TYR A 196 -5.91 -7.97 -15.44
N SER A 197 -6.46 -8.86 -16.26
CA SER A 197 -7.36 -9.90 -15.81
C SER A 197 -6.64 -10.91 -14.93
N LYS A 198 -7.41 -11.76 -14.25
CA LYS A 198 -6.86 -12.90 -13.50
C LYS A 198 -6.01 -13.87 -14.34
N SER A 199 -6.16 -13.88 -15.67
CA SER A 199 -5.34 -14.72 -16.56
C SER A 199 -4.11 -14.00 -17.12
N GLY A 200 -3.89 -12.73 -16.74
CA GLY A 200 -2.77 -11.92 -17.21
C GLY A 200 -2.99 -11.21 -18.56
N GLU A 201 -4.22 -11.18 -19.06
CA GLU A 201 -4.57 -10.39 -20.25
C GLU A 201 -4.76 -8.92 -19.85
N GLN A 202 -4.19 -7.99 -20.61
CA GLN A 202 -4.45 -6.57 -20.40
C GLN A 202 -5.91 -6.26 -20.76
N LEU A 203 -6.70 -5.83 -19.78
CA LEU A 203 -8.10 -5.46 -19.96
C LEU A 203 -8.25 -3.98 -20.33
N ALA A 204 -7.53 -3.11 -19.64
CA ALA A 204 -7.66 -1.67 -19.83
C ALA A 204 -6.39 -0.91 -19.46
N ALA A 205 -6.28 0.33 -19.94
CA ALA A 205 -5.26 1.27 -19.53
C ALA A 205 -5.85 2.68 -19.37
N GLY A 206 -5.30 3.44 -18.43
CA GLY A 206 -5.59 4.85 -18.25
C GLY A 206 -4.71 5.76 -19.11
N PRO A 207 -4.92 7.08 -19.06
CA PRO A 207 -4.10 8.02 -19.81
C PRO A 207 -2.66 8.03 -19.29
N ALA A 208 -1.70 7.92 -20.21
CA ALA A 208 -0.30 8.11 -19.90
C ALA A 208 0.00 9.53 -19.37
N ALA A 209 0.99 9.63 -18.49
CA ALA A 209 1.42 10.90 -17.89
C ALA A 209 2.07 11.87 -18.92
N GLY A 210 2.36 11.36 -20.12
CA GLY A 210 2.74 12.09 -21.32
C GLY A 210 4.23 12.38 -21.47
N ARG A 211 5.07 11.96 -20.50
CA ARG A 211 6.54 11.99 -20.57
C ARG A 211 7.15 11.17 -19.43
N SER A 212 8.40 10.74 -19.60
CA SER A 212 9.22 10.10 -18.55
C SER A 212 9.23 10.88 -17.23
N ASN A 213 9.41 10.15 -16.14
CA ASN A 213 9.61 10.61 -14.77
C ASN A 213 8.43 11.45 -14.26
N ARG A 214 7.23 11.08 -14.71
CA ARG A 214 5.96 11.49 -14.13
C ARG A 214 5.27 10.25 -13.62
N TRP A 215 5.29 10.08 -12.30
CA TRP A 215 4.79 8.90 -11.64
C TRP A 215 3.32 9.06 -11.25
N ARG A 216 2.59 7.95 -11.32
CA ARG A 216 1.22 7.82 -10.83
C ARG A 216 1.23 6.84 -9.67
N HIS A 217 0.86 7.32 -8.49
CA HIS A 217 0.76 6.50 -7.32
C HIS A 217 -0.66 5.95 -7.22
N GLN A 218 -0.83 4.67 -7.54
CA GLN A 218 -2.10 3.97 -7.30
C GLN A 218 -2.32 3.80 -5.79
N LEU A 219 -3.52 4.11 -5.30
CA LEU A 219 -3.82 4.08 -3.86
C LEU A 219 -4.84 3.01 -3.50
N ALA A 220 -5.98 2.97 -4.20
CA ALA A 220 -7.06 2.06 -3.82
C ALA A 220 -8.10 1.90 -4.92
N VAL A 221 -8.87 0.82 -4.83
CA VAL A 221 -10.13 0.61 -5.55
C VAL A 221 -11.25 0.57 -4.52
N ALA A 222 -12.26 1.44 -4.68
CA ALA A 222 -13.37 1.55 -3.73
C ALA A 222 -14.64 2.12 -4.41
N PRO A 223 -15.84 1.98 -3.80
CA PRO A 223 -17.08 2.55 -4.32
C PRO A 223 -17.15 4.07 -4.08
N PHE A 224 -16.27 4.84 -4.71
CA PHE A 224 -16.24 6.30 -4.58
C PHE A 224 -17.40 6.98 -5.29
N GLY A 225 -17.93 6.38 -6.36
CA GLY A 225 -18.99 6.98 -7.16
C GLY A 225 -20.20 7.36 -6.30
N SER A 226 -20.88 8.46 -6.66
CA SER A 226 -22.02 8.98 -5.90
C SER A 226 -23.20 7.99 -5.79
N ASN A 227 -23.21 6.94 -6.61
CA ASN A 227 -24.18 5.84 -6.55
C ASN A 227 -23.53 4.48 -6.21
N GLY A 228 -22.31 4.50 -5.67
CA GLY A 228 -21.53 3.31 -5.32
C GLY A 228 -20.75 2.70 -6.48
N GLU A 229 -20.54 3.43 -7.58
CA GLU A 229 -19.68 2.95 -8.67
C GLU A 229 -18.24 2.74 -8.18
N ILE A 230 -17.64 1.60 -8.56
CA ILE A 230 -16.26 1.26 -8.24
C ILE A 230 -15.30 2.11 -9.08
N GLU A 231 -14.35 2.76 -8.43
CA GLU A 231 -13.35 3.61 -9.07
C GLU A 231 -11.95 3.34 -8.50
N LEU A 232 -10.93 3.49 -9.34
CA LEU A 232 -9.52 3.52 -8.95
C LEU A 232 -9.14 4.93 -8.52
N ALA A 233 -8.66 5.08 -7.30
CA ALA A 233 -8.01 6.29 -6.81
C ALA A 233 -6.50 6.22 -7.04
N GLU A 234 -5.95 7.30 -7.60
CA GLU A 234 -4.51 7.51 -7.74
C GLU A 234 -4.15 8.97 -7.47
N VAL A 235 -2.87 9.21 -7.21
CA VAL A 235 -2.29 10.55 -7.19
C VAL A 235 -1.23 10.65 -8.27
N LEU A 236 -1.42 11.55 -9.23
CA LEU A 236 -0.40 11.95 -10.17
C LEU A 236 0.57 12.90 -9.46
N THR A 237 1.73 12.36 -9.06
CA THR A 237 2.74 13.07 -8.29
C THR A 237 3.62 13.88 -9.23
N LEU A 238 3.20 15.12 -9.52
CA LEU A 238 4.09 16.11 -10.13
C LEU A 238 4.76 16.93 -9.02
N ARG A 239 6.01 17.37 -9.27
CA ARG A 239 6.67 18.45 -8.50
C ARG A 239 5.83 19.74 -8.38
N ILE A 240 4.72 19.86 -9.12
CA ILE A 240 3.83 21.01 -9.16
C ILE A 240 2.39 20.48 -9.22
N GLY A 241 1.60 20.79 -8.20
CA GLY A 241 0.16 20.50 -8.17
C GLY A 241 -0.18 19.29 -7.30
N GLY A 242 0.25 18.09 -7.71
CA GLY A 242 -0.16 16.83 -7.09
C GLY A 242 -1.66 16.59 -7.19
N ILE A 243 -2.05 15.67 -8.06
CA ILE A 243 -3.44 15.58 -8.52
C ILE A 243 -4.02 14.24 -8.10
N ALA A 244 -4.98 14.24 -7.17
CA ALA A 244 -5.83 13.07 -6.93
C ALA A 244 -6.80 12.92 -8.10
N GLY A 245 -6.87 11.72 -8.68
CA GLY A 245 -7.79 11.38 -9.75
C GLY A 245 -8.57 10.10 -9.40
N LEU A 246 -9.84 10.07 -9.80
CA LEU A 246 -10.69 8.90 -9.74
C LEU A 246 -10.99 8.42 -11.15
N TYR A 247 -10.75 7.13 -11.40
CA TYR A 247 -10.85 6.52 -12.71
C TYR A 247 -11.85 5.38 -12.69
N ARG A 248 -12.66 5.29 -13.74
CA ARG A 248 -13.66 4.24 -13.90
C ARG A 248 -13.31 3.37 -15.08
N LEU A 249 -13.43 2.06 -14.88
CA LEU A 249 -13.32 1.10 -15.98
C LEU A 249 -14.52 1.27 -16.92
N ASN A 250 -14.24 1.44 -18.21
CA ASN A 250 -15.25 1.58 -19.26
C ASN A 250 -14.83 0.75 -20.47
N GLY A 251 -15.26 -0.52 -20.50
CA GLY A 251 -14.79 -1.45 -21.53
C GLY A 251 -13.29 -1.70 -21.42
N ASP A 252 -12.53 -1.24 -22.41
CA ASP A 252 -11.08 -1.40 -22.52
C ASP A 252 -10.27 -0.15 -22.10
N SER A 253 -10.91 0.85 -21.48
CA SER A 253 -10.25 2.05 -20.96
C SER A 253 -10.47 2.26 -19.46
N LEU A 254 -9.50 2.92 -18.81
CA LEU A 254 -9.70 3.57 -17.52
C LEU A 254 -9.91 5.07 -17.75
N ASP A 255 -11.17 5.49 -17.69
CA ASP A 255 -11.56 6.86 -17.96
C ASP A 255 -11.44 7.71 -16.69
N LEU A 256 -10.76 8.87 -16.80
CA LEU A 256 -10.73 9.84 -15.72
C LEU A 256 -12.14 10.41 -15.51
N VAL A 257 -12.72 10.16 -14.33
CA VAL A 257 -14.03 10.67 -13.96
C VAL A 257 -13.93 12.09 -13.42
N VAL A 258 -12.99 12.29 -12.49
CA VAL A 258 -12.81 13.56 -11.79
C VAL A 258 -11.42 13.64 -11.19
N GLN A 259 -10.92 14.86 -11.01
CA GLN A 259 -9.63 15.12 -10.37
C GLN A 259 -9.64 16.39 -9.52
N ARG A 260 -8.68 16.46 -8.58
CA ARG A 260 -8.43 17.62 -7.72
C ARG A 260 -6.94 17.75 -7.43
N ASP A 261 -6.44 18.97 -7.47
CA ASP A 261 -5.04 19.30 -7.19
C ASP A 261 -4.78 19.61 -5.69
N GLY A 262 -3.51 19.81 -5.35
CA GLY A 262 -3.06 20.28 -4.04
C GLY A 262 -2.66 19.18 -3.05
N VAL A 263 -2.56 17.93 -3.50
CA VAL A 263 -2.38 16.77 -2.60
C VAL A 263 -1.17 15.91 -2.93
N THR A 264 -0.67 15.18 -1.96
CA THR A 264 0.42 14.21 -2.07
C THR A 264 0.11 12.97 -1.25
N SER A 265 0.63 11.83 -1.69
CA SER A 265 0.49 10.53 -1.01
C SER A 265 1.82 9.82 -0.83
N HIS A 266 2.94 10.48 -1.14
CA HIS A 266 4.25 9.86 -1.16
C HIS A 266 5.37 10.90 -1.06
N PRO A 267 6.30 10.77 -0.10
CA PRO A 267 7.53 11.54 -0.08
C PRO A 267 8.50 10.98 -1.11
N LEU A 268 8.90 11.83 -2.05
CA LEU A 268 9.77 11.47 -3.17
C LEU A 268 11.03 10.71 -2.71
N GLY A 269 11.30 9.57 -3.35
CA GLY A 269 12.53 8.80 -3.15
C GLY A 269 12.57 7.99 -1.85
N THR A 270 11.41 7.80 -1.22
CA THR A 270 11.30 6.97 -0.01
C THR A 270 10.60 5.66 -0.33
N ARG A 271 10.84 4.61 0.48
CA ARG A 271 10.06 3.36 0.40
C ARG A 271 8.67 3.45 1.05
N ASN A 272 8.33 4.63 1.57
CA ASN A 272 7.03 4.87 2.20
C ASN A 272 6.01 5.29 1.12
N LEU A 273 5.20 4.31 0.72
CA LEU A 273 4.07 4.50 -0.18
C LEU A 273 2.73 4.47 0.58
N ASP A 274 2.75 4.44 1.91
CA ASP A 274 1.57 4.30 2.77
C ASP A 274 1.12 5.63 3.40
N MET A 275 1.27 6.75 2.67
CA MET A 275 0.80 8.06 3.14
C MET A 275 -0.56 8.44 2.55
N GLY A 276 -1.38 7.44 2.24
CA GLY A 276 -2.79 7.59 1.93
C GLY A 276 -3.57 6.33 2.28
N LEU A 277 -4.86 6.49 2.52
CA LEU A 277 -5.79 5.38 2.78
C LEU A 277 -7.20 5.73 2.34
N VAL A 278 -8.08 4.75 2.37
CA VAL A 278 -9.48 4.89 2.00
C VAL A 278 -10.37 4.28 3.07
N GLY A 279 -11.46 4.97 3.40
CA GLY A 279 -12.49 4.51 4.32
C GLY A 279 -13.61 5.54 4.46
N ASP A 280 -14.77 5.10 4.94
CA ASP A 280 -15.84 6.00 5.40
C ASP A 280 -15.49 6.46 6.81
N LEU A 281 -14.94 7.67 6.92
CA LEU A 281 -14.32 8.14 8.16
C LEU A 281 -15.18 9.11 8.95
N ASP A 282 -16.18 9.74 8.34
CA ASP A 282 -17.19 10.54 9.06
C ASP A 282 -18.54 9.83 9.19
N GLY A 283 -18.64 8.58 8.73
CA GLY A 283 -19.78 7.69 8.95
C GLY A 283 -21.00 8.03 8.11
N ASP A 284 -20.82 8.71 6.97
CA ASP A 284 -21.92 9.08 6.07
C ASP A 284 -22.27 7.99 5.04
N GLY A 285 -21.49 6.90 5.02
CA GLY A 285 -21.67 5.75 4.12
C GLY A 285 -20.91 5.87 2.80
N GLN A 286 -20.20 6.98 2.56
CA GLN A 286 -19.34 7.15 1.39
C GLN A 286 -17.86 7.08 1.79
N PRO A 287 -16.99 6.39 1.02
CA PRO A 287 -15.58 6.38 1.36
C PRO A 287 -14.87 7.69 0.97
N GLU A 288 -14.01 8.18 1.85
CA GLU A 288 -13.06 9.25 1.57
C GLU A 288 -11.71 8.70 1.13
N LEU A 289 -11.08 9.40 0.20
CA LEU A 289 -9.64 9.28 -0.03
C LEU A 289 -8.90 10.21 0.94
N VAL A 290 -8.13 9.64 1.86
CA VAL A 290 -7.30 10.41 2.79
C VAL A 290 -5.88 10.49 2.29
N VAL A 291 -5.39 11.72 2.15
CA VAL A 291 -4.05 12.07 1.65
C VAL A 291 -3.55 13.32 2.37
N PHE A 292 -2.31 13.72 2.12
CA PHE A 292 -1.75 14.95 2.68
C PHE A 292 -1.80 16.10 1.67
N ASN A 293 -1.73 17.33 2.16
CA ASN A 293 -1.34 18.45 1.30
C ASN A 293 0.15 18.34 0.90
N GLN A 294 0.56 19.03 -0.15
CA GLN A 294 1.92 18.97 -0.69
C GLN A 294 3.06 19.16 0.35
N PRO A 295 2.97 20.08 1.33
CA PRO A 295 3.98 20.20 2.39
C PRO A 295 3.97 19.09 3.47
N PHE A 296 3.03 18.15 3.43
CA PHE A 296 2.78 17.15 4.49
C PHE A 296 2.41 17.77 5.85
N ALA A 297 1.75 18.93 5.83
CA ALA A 297 1.37 19.70 7.02
C ALA A 297 -0.11 19.60 7.39
N GLU A 298 -0.95 19.21 6.42
CA GLU A 298 -2.40 19.00 6.60
C GLU A 298 -2.76 17.60 6.13
N LEU A 299 -3.59 16.92 6.91
CA LEU A 299 -4.25 15.68 6.53
C LEU A 299 -5.63 16.05 5.95
N MET A 300 -5.92 15.57 4.75
CA MET A 300 -7.10 15.94 3.97
C MET A 300 -7.91 14.69 3.64
N ALA A 301 -9.21 14.72 3.92
CA ALA A 301 -10.14 13.70 3.43
C ALA A 301 -10.93 14.26 2.25
N LEU A 302 -10.83 13.57 1.12
CA LEU A 302 -11.44 13.94 -0.13
C LEU A 302 -12.64 13.05 -0.42
N ARG A 303 -13.80 13.67 -0.65
CA ARG A 303 -15.05 12.98 -0.98
C ARG A 303 -15.45 13.23 -2.43
N ARG A 304 -15.89 12.17 -3.08
CA ARG A 304 -16.39 12.20 -4.46
C ARG A 304 -17.86 12.62 -4.48
N THR A 305 -18.16 13.79 -5.04
CA THR A 305 -19.53 14.29 -5.23
C THR A 305 -19.94 14.18 -6.69
N ILE A 306 -21.23 14.40 -7.00
CA ILE A 306 -21.71 14.39 -8.39
C ILE A 306 -21.00 15.45 -9.26
N ASP A 307 -20.58 16.56 -8.67
CA ASP A 307 -19.97 17.70 -9.35
C ASP A 307 -18.44 17.69 -9.33
N GLY A 308 -17.80 16.82 -8.54
CA GLY A 308 -16.38 16.97 -8.30
C GLY A 308 -15.77 16.08 -7.21
N ILE A 309 -14.61 16.52 -6.73
CA ILE A 309 -14.03 16.06 -5.47
C ILE A 309 -14.03 17.24 -4.51
N GLU A 310 -14.74 17.12 -3.40
CA GLU A 310 -14.71 18.10 -2.32
C GLU A 310 -13.81 17.64 -1.16
N LYS A 311 -13.51 18.58 -0.26
CA LYS A 311 -12.76 18.28 0.95
C LYS A 311 -13.79 18.09 2.07
N ALA A 312 -14.07 16.85 2.44
CA ALA A 312 -15.03 16.52 3.50
C ALA A 312 -14.56 17.11 4.84
N TRP A 313 -13.28 16.92 5.13
CA TRP A 313 -12.63 17.53 6.29
C TRP A 313 -11.11 17.67 6.09
N GLU A 314 -10.50 18.49 6.94
CA GLU A 314 -9.06 18.71 6.99
C GLU A 314 -8.65 18.91 8.44
N THR A 315 -7.46 18.44 8.79
CA THR A 315 -6.89 18.64 10.11
C THR A 315 -5.38 18.86 10.07
N PRO A 316 -4.85 19.78 10.90
CA PRO A 316 -3.42 20.03 10.93
C PRO A 316 -2.67 18.84 11.52
N VAL A 317 -1.55 18.51 10.88
CA VAL A 317 -0.50 17.64 11.44
C VAL A 317 0.20 18.34 12.61
N GLY A 318 0.24 19.67 12.59
CA GLY A 318 0.89 20.50 13.60
C GLY A 318 2.42 20.48 13.51
N GLY A 319 2.94 20.05 12.36
CA GLY A 319 4.34 19.79 12.03
C GLY A 319 4.39 19.23 10.61
N LYS A 320 5.41 18.44 10.28
CA LYS A 320 5.49 17.71 9.00
C LYS A 320 5.38 16.21 9.24
N ALA A 321 4.45 15.55 8.54
CA ALA A 321 4.30 14.10 8.60
C ALA A 321 5.52 13.39 7.99
N ALA A 322 5.93 12.28 8.61
CA ALA A 322 7.16 11.57 8.28
C ALA A 322 6.97 10.05 8.12
N THR A 323 5.99 9.45 8.79
CA THR A 323 5.73 8.00 8.72
C THR A 323 4.58 7.68 7.76
N ASN A 324 4.29 6.40 7.57
CA ASN A 324 3.01 5.98 7.01
C ASN A 324 1.83 6.52 7.83
N LEU A 325 0.70 6.69 7.17
CA LEU A 325 -0.59 6.95 7.79
C LEU A 325 -1.22 5.60 8.15
N ALA A 326 -1.60 5.41 9.40
CA ALA A 326 -2.31 4.21 9.84
C ALA A 326 -3.66 4.56 10.44
N ALA A 327 -4.59 3.61 10.36
CA ALA A 327 -5.95 3.76 10.85
C ALA A 327 -6.40 2.53 11.64
N VAL A 328 -7.30 2.75 12.60
CA VAL A 328 -8.09 1.69 13.22
C VAL A 328 -9.52 2.15 13.32
N ASP A 329 -10.45 1.32 12.87
CA ASP A 329 -11.87 1.58 13.02
C ASP A 329 -12.37 1.07 14.38
N GLN A 330 -13.22 1.84 15.03
CA GLN A 330 -13.82 1.50 16.32
C GLN A 330 -15.30 1.89 16.31
N PRO A 331 -16.15 1.28 17.17
CA PRO A 331 -17.57 1.63 17.24
C PRO A 331 -17.87 3.11 17.54
N ALA A 332 -16.89 3.85 18.06
CA ALA A 332 -17.01 5.27 18.39
C ALA A 332 -16.45 6.20 17.29
N GLY A 333 -16.03 5.66 16.15
CA GLY A 333 -15.36 6.36 15.06
C GLY A 333 -13.95 5.84 14.80
N SER A 334 -13.44 6.14 13.61
CA SER A 334 -12.09 5.76 13.20
C SER A 334 -11.04 6.65 13.87
N ARG A 335 -9.86 6.08 14.11
CA ARG A 335 -8.70 6.82 14.58
C ARG A 335 -7.59 6.74 13.56
N LEU A 336 -6.95 7.87 13.31
CA LEU A 336 -5.83 8.00 12.39
C LEU A 336 -4.57 8.35 13.18
N VAL A 337 -3.42 7.87 12.72
CA VAL A 337 -2.12 8.19 13.33
C VAL A 337 -1.05 8.47 12.28
N VAL A 338 -0.18 9.43 12.59
CA VAL A 338 1.07 9.65 11.84
C VAL A 338 2.18 10.12 12.79
N GLY A 339 3.40 9.67 12.56
CA GLY A 339 4.60 10.21 13.16
C GLY A 339 5.10 11.44 12.41
N ARG A 340 5.65 12.41 13.14
CA ARG A 340 6.19 13.67 12.61
C ARG A 340 7.70 13.69 12.63
N GLU A 341 8.30 14.54 11.79
CA GLU A 341 9.75 14.75 11.74
C GLU A 341 10.36 15.22 13.07
N ASP A 342 9.57 15.84 13.96
CA ASP A 342 10.02 16.30 15.28
C ASP A 342 9.78 15.29 16.42
N GLY A 343 9.55 14.03 16.08
CA GLY A 343 9.45 12.93 17.06
C GLY A 343 8.11 12.87 17.81
N VAL A 344 7.07 13.55 17.30
CA VAL A 344 5.72 13.51 17.88
C VAL A 344 4.84 12.53 17.11
N LEU A 345 4.16 11.65 17.84
CA LEU A 345 3.07 10.83 17.31
C LEU A 345 1.75 11.61 17.41
N ARG A 346 1.13 11.91 16.28
CA ARG A 346 -0.15 12.62 16.20
C ARG A 346 -1.26 11.61 15.95
N ILE A 347 -2.26 11.59 16.83
CA ILE A 347 -3.47 10.77 16.71
C ILE A 347 -4.68 11.68 16.57
N TRP A 348 -5.56 11.36 15.64
CA TRP A 348 -6.84 12.02 15.44
C TRP A 348 -7.99 11.05 15.67
N LEU A 349 -9.09 11.55 16.20
CA LEU A 349 -10.41 10.93 16.07
C LEU A 349 -11.06 11.57 14.84
N THR A 350 -11.62 10.75 13.95
CA THR A 350 -12.31 11.27 12.77
C THR A 350 -13.64 11.95 13.15
N PRO A 351 -14.15 12.87 12.33
CA PRO A 351 -15.30 13.72 12.66
C PRO A 351 -16.61 12.98 12.97
#